data_AF-A0A520LK75-F1
#
_entry.id   AF-A0A520LK75-F1
#
_cell.length_a   1.000
_cell.length_b   1.000
_cell.length_c   1.000
_cell.angle_alpha   90.00
_cell.angle_beta   90.00
_cell.angle_gamma   90.00
#
_symmetry.space_group_name_H-M   'P 1'
#
loop_
_entity.id
_entity.type
_entity.pdbx_description
1 polymer ?
#
loop_
_entity_poly.entity_id
_entity_poly.type
_entity_poly.pdbx_seq_one_letter_code
_entity_poly.pdbx_strand_id
1 'polypeptide(L)' 'SQGLSARIEVPRDRLDDLLALNAKEPLVSSLLDLGFTSVSLDLEGLVSGKLNRSL' A
#
# COMPACT_ATOMS: atom_id res chain seq x y z
N SER A 1 0.55 -22.84 -5.45
CA SER A 1 0.47 -22.05 -4.21
C SER A 1 -0.04 -20.67 -4.57
N GLN A 2 -1.18 -20.23 -4.03
CA GLN A 2 -1.57 -18.83 -4.16
C GLN A 2 -0.67 -18.04 -3.21
N GLY A 3 0.28 -17.28 -3.76
CA GLY A 3 1.23 -16.52 -2.94
C GLY A 3 0.53 -15.43 -2.12
N LEU A 4 1.08 -15.11 -0.94
CA LEU A 4 0.55 -14.04 -0.09
C LEU A 4 0.83 -12.70 -0.77
N SER A 5 -0.21 -11.91 -1.07
CA SER A 5 -0.04 -10.58 -1.64
C SER A 5 -0.27 -9.51 -0.58
N ALA A 6 0.65 -8.53 -0.51
CA ALA A 6 0.43 -7.28 0.20
C ALA A 6 -0.16 -6.24 -0.75
N ARG A 7 -1.14 -5.47 -0.28
CA ARG A 7 -1.68 -4.30 -0.97
C ARG A 7 -1.51 -3.08 -0.08
N ILE A 8 -0.83 -2.07 -0.60
CA ILE A 8 -0.65 -0.78 0.08
C ILE A 8 -1.78 0.14 -0.41
N GLU A 9 -2.54 0.69 0.53
CA GLU A 9 -3.57 1.69 0.27
C GLU A 9 -3.25 2.94 1.10
N VAL A 10 -3.09 4.07 0.43
CA VAL A 10 -2.85 5.36 1.07
C VAL A 10 -3.83 6.40 0.52
N PRO A 11 -4.19 7.45 1.27
CA PRO A 11 -4.87 8.61 0.70
C PRO A 11 -4.11 9.16 -0.51
N ARG A 12 -4.84 9.63 -1.54
CA ARG A 12 -4.21 10.09 -2.80
C ARG A 12 -3.22 11.25 -2.59
N ASP A 13 -3.54 12.14 -1.66
CA ASP A 13 -2.70 13.27 -1.25
C ASP A 13 -1.44 12.87 -0.47
N ARG A 14 -1.26 11.57 -0.19
CA ARG A 14 -0.10 10.99 0.50
C ARG A 14 0.75 10.07 -0.39
N LEU A 15 0.44 9.96 -1.69
CA LEU A 15 1.22 9.13 -2.61
C LEU A 15 2.67 9.59 -2.70
N ASP A 16 2.91 10.91 -2.75
CA ASP A 16 4.27 11.46 -2.82
C ASP A 16 5.07 11.17 -1.55
N ASP A 17 4.42 11.19 -0.37
CA ASP A 17 5.05 10.83 0.90
C ASP A 17 5.45 9.35 0.92
N LEU A 18 4.60 8.46 0.37
CA LEU A 18 4.91 7.03 0.25
C LEU A 18 6.11 6.78 -0.68
N LEU A 19 6.17 7.48 -1.81
CA LEU A 19 7.31 7.39 -2.73
C LEU A 19 8.60 7.91 -2.09
N ALA A 20 8.52 9.02 -1.35
CA ALA A 20 9.66 9.58 -0.61
C ALA A 20 10.13 8.65 0.53
N LEU A 21 9.20 7.95 1.20
CA LEU A 21 9.52 6.92 2.18
C LEU A 21 10.23 5.74 1.51
N ASN A 22 9.68 5.21 0.41
CA ASN A 22 10.27 4.07 -0.29
C ASN A 22 11.67 4.37 -0.87
N ALA A 23 11.96 5.64 -1.18
CA ALA A 23 13.29 6.08 -1.61
C ALA A 23 14.34 6.05 -0.47
N LYS A 24 13.90 6.17 0.79
CA LYS A 24 14.77 6.15 1.98
C LYS A 24 14.86 4.77 2.62
N GLU A 25 13.73 4.07 2.65
CA GLU A 25 13.56 2.76 3.28
C GLU A 25 12.97 1.81 2.24
N PRO A 26 13.56 0.62 2.01
CA PRO A 26 13.15 -0.27 0.92
C PRO A 26 11.84 -1.02 1.27
N LEU A 27 10.71 -0.30 1.23
CA LEU A 27 9.40 -0.77 1.66
C LEU A 27 9.01 -2.10 1.00
N VAL A 28 9.26 -2.23 -0.31
CA VAL A 28 8.98 -3.46 -1.04
C VAL A 28 9.81 -4.62 -0.49
N SER A 29 11.12 -4.44 -0.26
CA SER A 29 11.98 -5.49 0.30
C SER A 29 11.51 -5.91 1.67
N SER A 30 11.19 -4.94 2.54
CA SER A 30 10.70 -5.22 3.89
C SER A 30 9.41 -6.03 3.89
N LEU A 31 8.50 -5.76 2.96
CA LEU A 31 7.28 -6.55 2.82
C LEU A 31 7.56 -7.95 2.27
N LEU A 32 8.48 -8.10 1.32
CA LEU A 32 8.89 -9.42 0.83
C LEU A 32 9.55 -10.24 1.93
N ASP A 33 10.37 -9.62 2.79
CA ASP A 33 11.03 -10.27 3.93
C ASP A 33 10.03 -10.77 4.99
N LEU A 34 8.82 -10.20 5.04
CA LEU A 34 7.71 -10.68 5.88
C LEU A 34 7.01 -11.94 5.31
N GLY A 35 7.42 -12.40 4.13
CA GLY A 35 6.87 -13.61 3.49
C GLY A 35 5.79 -13.34 2.44
N PHE A 36 5.55 -12.08 2.08
CA PHE A 36 4.73 -11.77 0.91
C PHE A 36 5.48 -12.13 -0.38
N THR A 37 4.74 -12.62 -1.37
CA THR A 37 5.28 -12.98 -2.69
C THR A 37 5.07 -11.88 -3.72
N SER A 38 4.21 -10.90 -3.42
CA SER A 38 3.92 -9.75 -4.27
C SER A 38 3.49 -8.56 -3.43
N VAL A 39 3.84 -7.35 -3.89
CA VAL A 39 3.43 -6.07 -3.29
C VAL A 39 2.82 -5.22 -4.38
N SER A 40 1.61 -4.70 -4.15
CA SER A 40 0.93 -3.77 -5.05
C SER A 40 0.58 -2.47 -4.34
N LEU A 41 0.50 -1.38 -5.09
CA LEU A 41 0.04 -0.07 -4.62
C LEU A 41 -1.31 0.24 -5.28
N ASP A 42 -2.29 0.61 -4.48
CA ASP A 42 -3.55 1.12 -4.97
C ASP A 42 -3.46 2.63 -5.26
N LEU A 43 -3.71 2.99 -6.52
CA LEU A 43 -3.73 4.38 -6.98
C LEU A 43 -5.12 5.02 -6.84
N GLU A 44 -6.17 4.25 -6.62
CA GLU A 44 -7.49 4.81 -6.29
C GLU A 44 -7.45 5.51 -4.93
N GLY A 45 -6.54 5.05 -4.06
CA GLY A 45 -6.32 5.53 -2.71
C GLY A 45 -7.27 4.90 -1.70
N LEU A 46 -7.10 5.21 -0.41
CA LEU A 46 -7.93 4.67 0.67
C LEU A 46 -9.40 5.13 0.52
N VAL A 47 -10.21 4.40 -0.24
CA VAL A 47 -11.66 4.53 -0.24
C VAL A 47 -12.17 3.63 0.87
N SER A 48 -12.22 4.16 2.10
CA SER A 48 -12.83 3.44 3.23
C SER A 48 -14.32 3.23 2.94
N GLY A 49 -14.64 2.10 2.30
CA GLY A 49 -16.00 1.67 1.99
C GLY A 49 -16.84 1.35 3.23
N LYS A 50 -16.36 1.64 4.44
CA LYS A 50 -17.05 1.38 5.71
C LYS A 50 -17.19 2.59 6.64
N LEU A 51 -16.63 3.78 6.32
CA LEU A 51 -16.70 4.91 7.26
C LEU A 51 -17.14 6.27 6.67
N ASN A 52 -17.01 6.51 5.36
CA ASN A 52 -17.26 7.85 4.79
C ASN A 52 -18.41 7.92 3.77
N ARG A 53 -19.45 7.08 3.90
CA ARG A 53 -20.73 7.32 3.23
C ARG A 53 -21.73 7.91 4.23
N SER A 54 -21.47 9.12 4.70
CA SER A 54 -22.50 9.98 5.26
C SER A 54 -22.85 11.02 4.21
N LEU A 55 -23.93 10.70 3.47
CA LEU A 55 -24.85 11.55 2.70
C LEU A 55 -24.27 12.71 1.88
#